data_AF-A0A819S6N7-F1
#
_entry.id   AF-A0A819S6N7-F1
#
_cell.length_a   1.000
_cell.length_b   1.000
_cell.length_c   1.000
_cell.angle_alpha   90.00
_cell.angle_beta   90.00
_cell.angle_gamma   90.00
#
_symmetry.space_group_name_H-M   'P 1'
#
loop_
_entity.id
_entity.type
_entity.pdbx_description
1 polymer ?
#
loop_
_entity_poly.entity_id
_entity_poly.type
_entity_poly.pdbx_seq_one_letter_code
_entity_poly.pdbx_strand_id
1 'polypeptide(L)'
;MSLTKGDKSASKYNQEPENNDDTEINQTRPTTAASDPKSKWLPAHSDYVAGINTVETCIELVDLYAEGSVNLVIADFGNILLVPKLQAKLKVFKGFSLLKENNLSDLPCAVVACYTDNLQPRIPALAVASGPAVFLFKSLRPYYKFVLPQLEIAQIEKDVWLKAREGNIDIQAMHDILNDLHRNGSIILTNRSF
;
A
#
# COMPACT_ATOMS: atom_id res chain seq x y z
N MET A 1 -34.01 -53.53 55.82
CA MET A 1 -34.01 -53.28 57.28
C MET A 1 -32.80 -52.41 57.54
N SER A 2 -32.83 -51.19 58.05
CA SER A 2 -33.77 -50.36 58.82
C SER A 2 -32.84 -49.22 59.32
N LEU A 3 -33.16 -47.97 59.61
CA LEU A 3 -34.38 -47.16 59.74
C LEU A 3 -33.83 -45.76 60.13
N THR A 4 -34.39 -44.67 59.58
CA THR A 4 -34.73 -43.39 60.26
C THR A 4 -33.60 -42.52 60.84
N LYS A 5 -33.69 -41.19 61.03
CA LYS A 5 -34.74 -40.19 61.33
C LYS A 5 -34.26 -38.86 60.69
N GLY A 6 -35.00 -37.78 60.50
CA GLY A 6 -36.25 -37.24 61.07
C GLY A 6 -36.13 -35.71 61.09
N ASP A 7 -37.26 -35.03 60.93
CA ASP A 7 -37.45 -33.60 60.66
C ASP A 7 -36.78 -32.60 61.62
N LYS A 8 -36.57 -31.36 61.13
CA LYS A 8 -37.19 -30.15 61.70
C LYS A 8 -36.99 -28.89 60.85
N SER A 9 -38.08 -28.11 60.83
CA SER A 9 -38.35 -26.87 60.14
C SER A 9 -37.75 -25.61 60.77
N ALA A 10 -37.48 -24.63 59.89
CA ALA A 10 -37.57 -23.17 60.04
C ALA A 10 -36.58 -22.40 60.93
N SER A 11 -35.80 -21.53 60.29
CA SER A 11 -35.71 -20.12 60.71
C SER A 11 -35.42 -19.21 59.50
N LYS A 12 -36.16 -18.10 59.43
CA LYS A 12 -35.96 -16.99 58.49
C LYS A 12 -34.71 -16.22 58.91
N TYR A 13 -33.80 -15.96 57.98
CA TYR A 13 -32.83 -14.85 58.09
C TYR A 13 -32.65 -14.17 56.74
N ASN A 14 -33.12 -12.92 56.74
CA ASN A 14 -32.73 -11.70 56.01
C ASN A 14 -31.86 -11.78 54.74
N GLN A 15 -32.34 -11.00 53.78
CA GLN A 15 -31.78 -10.61 52.49
C GLN A 15 -30.31 -10.17 52.53
N GLU A 16 -29.50 -10.74 51.63
CA GLU A 16 -28.29 -10.13 51.07
C GLU A 16 -28.63 -9.60 49.66
N PRO A 17 -28.07 -8.45 49.21
CA PRO A 17 -28.44 -7.86 47.94
C PRO A 17 -27.79 -8.61 46.77
N GLU A 18 -28.60 -8.92 45.76
CA GLU A 18 -28.17 -9.42 44.45
C GLU A 18 -27.25 -8.41 43.75
N ASN A 19 -25.96 -8.75 43.62
CA ASN A 19 -25.12 -8.16 42.59
C ASN A 19 -25.33 -8.96 41.29
N ASN A 20 -26.31 -8.53 40.50
CA ASN A 20 -26.47 -9.00 39.12
C ASN A 20 -25.47 -8.24 38.25
N ASP A 21 -24.28 -8.79 38.09
CA ASP A 21 -23.28 -8.34 37.12
C ASP A 21 -23.42 -9.16 35.83
N ASP A 22 -24.60 -9.07 35.21
CA ASP A 22 -24.83 -9.51 33.83
C ASP A 22 -24.56 -8.34 32.90
N THR A 23 -23.28 -8.03 32.69
CA THR A 23 -22.87 -7.18 31.58
C THR A 23 -23.01 -7.95 30.27
N GLU A 24 -24.23 -7.97 29.73
CA GLU A 24 -24.47 -8.23 28.32
C GLU A 24 -23.63 -7.25 27.48
N ILE A 25 -22.56 -7.76 26.89
CA ILE A 25 -21.82 -7.13 25.81
C ILE A 25 -22.72 -7.05 24.58
N ASN A 26 -23.60 -6.05 24.58
CA ASN A 26 -24.36 -5.65 23.41
C ASN A 26 -23.38 -5.09 22.36
N GLN A 27 -22.90 -5.98 21.48
CA GLN A 27 -22.29 -5.60 20.21
C GLN A 27 -23.35 -4.89 19.36
N THR A 28 -23.50 -3.60 19.57
CA THR A 28 -24.25 -2.73 18.68
C THR A 28 -23.50 -2.64 17.36
N ARG A 29 -23.98 -3.41 16.37
CA ARG A 29 -23.73 -3.17 14.94
C ARG A 29 -23.89 -1.67 14.68
N PRO A 30 -22.91 -0.96 14.08
CA PRO A 30 -23.11 0.44 13.72
C PRO A 30 -24.21 0.48 12.65
N THR A 31 -25.40 0.86 13.11
CA THR A 31 -26.51 1.26 12.27
C THR A 31 -26.08 2.53 11.55
N THR A 32 -26.36 2.58 10.24
CA THR A 32 -26.19 3.72 9.32
C THR A 32 -26.05 5.05 10.03
N ALA A 33 -24.85 5.63 9.95
CA ALA A 33 -24.50 6.89 10.59
C ALA A 33 -25.58 7.95 10.36
N ALA A 34 -26.15 8.46 11.44
CA ALA A 34 -26.92 9.69 11.42
C ALA A 34 -26.02 10.79 10.82
N SER A 35 -26.37 11.28 9.64
CA SER A 35 -25.65 12.38 9.01
C SER A 35 -25.73 13.59 9.93
N ASP A 36 -24.59 14.16 10.31
CA ASP A 36 -24.52 15.46 10.97
C ASP A 36 -25.39 16.45 10.17
N PRO A 37 -26.41 17.09 10.78
CA PRO A 37 -27.31 17.99 10.06
C PRO A 37 -26.61 19.20 9.43
N LYS A 38 -25.34 19.46 9.77
CA LYS A 38 -24.50 20.49 9.14
C LYS A 38 -23.61 19.96 8.01
N SER A 39 -23.49 18.64 7.87
CA SER A 39 -22.70 18.03 6.82
C SER A 39 -23.38 18.18 5.47
N LYS A 40 -22.62 18.63 4.47
CA LYS A 40 -23.04 18.66 3.07
C LYS A 40 -22.71 17.36 2.33
N TRP A 41 -22.07 16.40 3.01
CA TRP A 41 -21.63 15.15 2.41
C TRP A 41 -22.68 14.07 2.56
N LEU A 42 -23.00 13.39 1.45
CA LEU A 42 -23.79 12.18 1.46
C LEU A 42 -22.84 10.98 1.61
N PRO A 43 -22.87 10.23 2.72
CA PRO A 43 -22.05 9.03 2.86
C PRO A 43 -22.50 7.98 1.85
N ALA A 44 -21.65 7.68 0.87
CA ALA A 44 -21.95 6.69 -0.17
C ALA A 44 -21.60 5.27 0.28
N HIS A 45 -20.37 5.05 0.75
CA HIS A 45 -19.88 3.76 1.21
C HIS A 45 -18.67 3.92 2.14
N SER A 46 -18.45 2.96 3.03
CA SER A 46 -17.27 2.92 3.89
C SER A 46 -16.90 1.46 4.15
N ASP A 47 -15.68 1.08 3.77
CA ASP A 47 -15.11 -0.24 4.00
C ASP A 47 -13.81 -0.11 4.78
N TYR A 48 -13.86 -0.45 6.06
CA TYR A 48 -12.71 -0.38 6.97
C TYR A 48 -11.78 -1.60 6.87
N VAL A 49 -12.19 -2.66 6.16
CA VAL A 49 -11.43 -3.91 6.02
C VAL A 49 -10.83 -4.08 4.61
N ALA A 50 -10.96 -3.07 3.74
CA ALA A 50 -10.46 -3.09 2.37
C ALA A 50 -8.94 -3.31 2.25
N GLY A 51 -8.17 -2.96 3.30
CA GLY A 51 -6.73 -3.21 3.36
C GLY A 51 -5.94 -2.55 2.23
N ILE A 52 -6.31 -1.31 1.87
CA ILE A 52 -5.64 -0.53 0.82
C ILE A 52 -4.57 0.36 1.46
N ASN A 53 -3.31 0.16 1.09
CA ASN A 53 -2.18 0.96 1.56
C ASN A 53 -1.56 1.69 0.36
N THR A 54 -1.83 2.99 0.24
CA THR A 54 -1.40 3.77 -0.95
C THR A 54 -1.24 5.25 -0.60
N VAL A 55 -0.80 6.03 -1.58
CA VAL A 55 -0.72 7.50 -1.55
C VAL A 55 -1.49 8.08 -2.73
N GLU A 56 -1.75 9.38 -2.73
CA GLU A 56 -2.54 10.05 -3.76
C GLU A 56 -1.99 9.86 -5.19
N THR A 57 -0.67 9.84 -5.37
CA THR A 57 -0.04 9.64 -6.69
C THR A 57 -0.25 8.23 -7.23
N CYS A 58 -0.63 7.29 -6.37
CA CYS A 58 -0.88 5.89 -6.69
C CYS A 58 -2.39 5.61 -6.85
N ILE A 59 -3.23 6.65 -6.95
CA ILE A 59 -4.67 6.54 -7.20
C ILE A 59 -5.00 7.25 -8.52
N GLU A 60 -5.81 6.62 -9.36
CA GLU A 60 -6.28 7.18 -10.63
C GLU A 60 -7.75 6.82 -10.89
N LEU A 61 -8.49 7.74 -11.51
CA LEU A 61 -9.86 7.52 -11.97
C LEU A 61 -9.90 7.53 -13.50
N VAL A 62 -10.31 6.41 -14.11
CA VAL A 62 -10.28 6.27 -15.56
C VAL A 62 -11.34 5.31 -16.08
N ASP A 63 -11.96 5.63 -17.22
CA ASP A 63 -12.78 4.67 -17.96
C ASP A 63 -11.88 3.76 -18.82
N LEU A 64 -11.66 2.53 -18.36
CA LEU A 64 -10.74 1.59 -19.00
C LEU A 64 -11.31 0.92 -20.25
N TYR A 65 -12.62 1.06 -20.50
CA TYR A 65 -13.31 0.35 -21.58
C TYR A 65 -13.98 1.29 -22.58
N ALA A 66 -13.93 2.61 -22.34
CA ALA A 66 -14.64 3.63 -23.10
C ALA A 66 -16.17 3.38 -23.16
N GLU A 67 -16.73 2.87 -22.07
CA GLU A 67 -18.15 2.53 -21.93
C GLU A 67 -18.95 3.61 -21.17
N GLY A 68 -18.32 4.71 -20.77
CA GLY A 68 -18.89 5.75 -19.93
C GLY A 68 -18.88 5.42 -18.43
N SER A 69 -18.19 4.35 -18.02
CA SER A 69 -18.08 3.91 -16.63
C SER A 69 -16.65 4.11 -16.12
N VAL A 70 -16.48 4.98 -15.13
CA VAL A 70 -15.17 5.22 -14.50
C VAL A 70 -14.81 4.05 -13.58
N ASN A 71 -13.55 3.62 -13.65
CA ASN A 71 -12.92 2.68 -12.75
C ASN A 71 -11.98 3.41 -11.79
N LEU A 72 -11.92 2.92 -10.55
CA LEU A 72 -10.93 3.37 -9.56
C LEU A 72 -9.73 2.44 -9.62
N VAL A 73 -8.57 3.00 -9.96
CA VAL A 73 -7.31 2.28 -10.06
C VAL A 73 -6.42 2.69 -8.89
N ILE A 74 -5.85 1.71 -8.20
CA ILE A 74 -5.02 1.92 -7.03
C ILE A 74 -3.78 1.03 -7.12
N ALA A 75 -2.61 1.63 -7.07
CA ALA A 75 -1.36 0.92 -6.84
C ALA A 75 -1.14 0.79 -5.33
N ASP A 76 -1.46 -0.38 -4.80
CA ASP A 76 -1.37 -0.74 -3.39
C ASP A 76 0.04 -1.25 -3.07
N PHE A 77 0.64 -0.74 -2.00
CA PHE A 77 1.94 -1.19 -1.49
C PHE A 77 1.85 -2.58 -0.86
N GLY A 78 0.65 -3.01 -0.49
CA GLY A 78 0.43 -4.20 0.32
C GLY A 78 0.88 -3.98 1.76
N ASN A 79 1.00 -5.07 2.52
CA ASN A 79 1.53 -4.99 3.88
C ASN A 79 3.07 -5.03 3.85
N ILE A 80 3.68 -3.85 3.91
CA ILE A 80 5.14 -3.69 3.86
C ILE A 80 5.87 -4.30 5.07
N LEU A 81 5.16 -4.61 6.16
CA LEU A 81 5.74 -5.20 7.37
C LEU A 81 5.87 -6.73 7.29
N LEU A 82 5.23 -7.39 6.31
CA LEU A 82 5.32 -8.84 6.11
C LEU A 82 6.48 -9.18 5.15
N VAL A 83 7.70 -9.07 5.66
CA VAL A 83 8.94 -9.57 5.03
C VAL A 83 8.88 -11.11 5.01
N PRO A 84 9.21 -11.81 3.89
CA PRO A 84 10.20 -11.42 2.87
C PRO A 84 9.63 -11.03 1.50
N LYS A 85 8.31 -10.98 1.32
CA LYS A 85 7.72 -10.82 -0.01
C LYS A 85 6.93 -9.52 -0.07
N LEU A 86 7.47 -8.54 -0.79
CA LEU A 86 6.71 -7.37 -1.22
C LEU A 86 5.43 -7.84 -1.94
N GLN A 87 4.27 -7.38 -1.48
CA GLN A 87 2.96 -7.75 -2.04
C GLN A 87 2.29 -6.56 -2.72
N ALA A 88 3.08 -5.71 -3.39
CA ALA A 88 2.56 -4.58 -4.12
C ALA A 88 1.67 -5.06 -5.28
N LYS A 89 0.50 -4.44 -5.42
CA LYS A 89 -0.52 -4.84 -6.39
C LYS A 89 -1.19 -3.64 -7.02
N LEU A 90 -1.42 -3.70 -8.33
CA LEU A 90 -2.34 -2.80 -9.02
C LEU A 90 -3.75 -3.37 -8.90
N LYS A 91 -4.58 -2.73 -8.08
CA LYS A 91 -5.99 -3.05 -7.86
C LYS A 91 -6.87 -2.14 -8.70
N VAL A 92 -7.89 -2.71 -9.34
CA VAL A 92 -8.86 -1.97 -10.14
C VAL A 92 -10.24 -2.28 -9.63
N PHE A 93 -11.04 -1.26 -9.37
CA PHE A 93 -12.40 -1.36 -8.85
C PHE A 93 -13.41 -0.84 -9.87
N LYS A 94 -14.60 -1.45 -9.87
CA LYS A 94 -15.78 -0.97 -10.59
C LYS A 94 -16.93 -0.90 -9.59
N GLY A 95 -17.38 0.31 -9.28
CA GLY A 95 -18.28 0.54 -8.15
C GLY A 95 -17.61 0.15 -6.82
N PHE A 96 -18.27 -0.69 -6.02
CA PHE A 96 -17.76 -1.17 -4.72
C PHE A 96 -17.01 -2.51 -4.80
N SER A 97 -16.84 -3.06 -6.01
CA SER A 97 -16.24 -4.38 -6.19
C SER A 97 -14.87 -4.28 -6.85
N LEU A 98 -13.95 -5.10 -6.36
CA LEU A 98 -12.64 -5.31 -6.96
C LEU A 98 -12.80 -6.08 -8.29
N LEU A 99 -12.44 -5.42 -9.39
CA LEU A 99 -12.51 -5.96 -10.74
C LEU A 99 -11.28 -6.81 -11.08
N LYS A 100 -10.08 -6.32 -10.74
CA LYS A 100 -8.82 -6.97 -11.11
C LYS A 100 -7.70 -6.63 -10.15
N GLU A 101 -6.81 -7.59 -9.93
CA GLU A 101 -5.50 -7.38 -9.32
C GLU A 101 -4.38 -7.85 -10.25
N ASN A 102 -3.30 -7.08 -10.31
CA ASN A 102 -2.05 -7.46 -10.96
C ASN A 102 -0.90 -7.26 -9.97
N ASN A 103 -0.04 -8.28 -9.80
CA ASN A 103 1.14 -8.13 -8.96
C ASN A 103 2.13 -7.16 -9.60
N LEU A 104 2.68 -6.25 -8.80
CA LEU A 104 3.76 -5.35 -9.21
C LEU A 104 5.10 -5.97 -8.81
N SER A 105 6.14 -5.68 -9.59
CA SER A 105 7.48 -6.22 -9.34
C SER A 105 8.21 -5.51 -8.20
N ASP A 106 7.85 -4.27 -7.92
CA ASP A 106 8.48 -3.41 -6.91
C ASP A 106 7.44 -2.42 -6.36
N LEU A 107 7.83 -1.57 -5.41
CA LEU A 107 6.96 -0.57 -4.80
C LEU A 107 6.56 0.46 -5.87
N PRO A 108 5.24 0.74 -6.06
CA PRO A 108 4.80 1.78 -6.97
C PRO A 108 5.09 3.16 -6.41
N CYS A 109 5.42 4.09 -7.31
CA CYS A 109 5.59 5.51 -7.00
C CYS A 109 4.40 6.34 -7.50
N ALA A 110 3.88 6.00 -8.68
CA ALA A 110 2.72 6.66 -9.26
C ALA A 110 1.99 5.77 -10.27
N VAL A 111 0.71 6.06 -10.50
CA VAL A 111 -0.10 5.51 -11.59
C VAL A 111 -0.77 6.63 -12.36
N VAL A 112 -0.82 6.50 -13.68
CA VAL A 112 -1.49 7.48 -14.55
C VAL A 112 -2.15 6.78 -15.74
N ALA A 113 -3.31 7.26 -16.16
CA ALA A 113 -3.92 6.85 -17.41
C ALA A 113 -3.31 7.62 -18.58
N CYS A 114 -2.89 6.91 -19.63
CA CYS A 114 -2.36 7.53 -20.85
C CYS A 114 -2.90 6.87 -22.11
N TYR A 115 -3.07 7.65 -23.17
CA TYR A 115 -3.52 7.14 -24.47
C TYR A 115 -2.31 6.90 -25.35
N THR A 116 -2.14 5.66 -25.82
CA THR A 116 -0.99 5.27 -26.64
C THR A 116 -1.15 5.56 -28.12
N ASP A 117 -2.39 5.80 -28.55
CA ASP A 117 -2.77 6.04 -29.94
C ASP A 117 -4.06 6.89 -29.99
N ASN A 118 -4.49 7.20 -31.21
CA ASN A 118 -5.67 8.01 -31.47
C ASN A 118 -6.82 7.19 -32.09
N LEU A 119 -6.85 5.87 -31.88
CA LEU A 119 -7.92 5.01 -32.39
C LEU A 119 -9.23 5.29 -31.63
N GLN A 120 -10.36 5.21 -32.34
CA GLN A 120 -11.69 5.40 -31.75
C GLN A 120 -12.41 4.05 -31.61
N PRO A 121 -13.01 3.75 -30.44
CA PRO A 121 -12.98 4.54 -29.20
C PRO A 121 -11.58 4.55 -28.55
N ARG A 122 -11.21 5.68 -27.94
CA ARG A 122 -9.91 5.82 -27.25
C ARG A 122 -9.91 5.02 -25.96
N ILE A 123 -9.12 3.95 -25.92
CA ILE A 123 -8.95 3.11 -24.74
C ILE A 123 -7.63 3.51 -24.05
N PRO A 124 -7.67 3.97 -22.79
CA PRO A 124 -6.46 4.33 -22.07
C PRO A 124 -5.68 3.08 -21.66
N ALA A 125 -4.36 3.21 -21.65
CA ALA A 125 -3.45 2.30 -20.96
C ALA A 125 -3.14 2.87 -19.57
N LEU A 126 -2.78 2.00 -18.63
CA LEU A 126 -2.30 2.40 -17.31
C LEU A 126 -0.78 2.36 -17.32
N ALA A 127 -0.13 3.48 -17.01
CA ALA A 127 1.30 3.54 -16.76
C ALA A 127 1.55 3.56 -15.25
N VAL A 128 2.30 2.58 -14.76
CA VAL A 128 2.69 2.45 -13.34
C VAL A 128 4.19 2.61 -13.23
N ALA A 129 4.64 3.66 -12.54
CA ALA A 129 6.05 3.84 -12.20
C ALA A 129 6.36 2.99 -10.96
N SER A 130 7.34 2.09 -11.06
CA SER A 130 7.72 1.17 -9.99
C SER A 130 9.20 0.82 -10.12
N GLY A 131 9.97 1.09 -9.05
CA GLY A 131 11.43 1.02 -9.08
C GLY A 131 12.04 1.91 -10.19
N PRO A 132 13.05 1.43 -10.94
CA PRO A 132 13.69 2.19 -12.04
C PRO A 132 12.95 2.04 -13.38
N ALA A 133 11.68 1.61 -13.36
CA ALA A 133 10.92 1.26 -14.55
C ALA A 133 9.51 1.84 -14.56
N VAL A 134 8.97 2.01 -15.76
CA VAL A 134 7.55 2.33 -16.00
C VAL A 134 6.91 1.14 -16.72
N PHE A 135 5.89 0.58 -16.10
CA PHE A 135 5.14 -0.55 -16.62
C PHE A 135 3.85 -0.05 -17.27
N LEU A 136 3.62 -0.44 -18.51
CA LEU A 136 2.41 -0.10 -19.25
C LEU A 136 1.47 -1.31 -19.26
N PHE A 137 0.24 -1.12 -18.82
CA PHE A 137 -0.81 -2.13 -18.83
C PHE A 137 -1.88 -1.74 -19.85
N LYS A 138 -2.12 -2.61 -20.84
CA LYS A 138 -3.23 -2.46 -21.79
C LYS A 138 -4.29 -3.51 -21.49
N SER A 139 -5.54 -3.09 -21.37
CA SER A 139 -6.66 -3.96 -20.97
C SER A 139 -6.33 -4.80 -19.72
N LEU A 140 -5.73 -4.14 -18.72
CA LEU A 140 -5.32 -4.72 -17.44
C LEU A 140 -4.31 -5.88 -17.52
N ARG A 141 -3.59 -5.98 -18.65
CA ARG A 141 -2.50 -6.93 -18.85
C ARG A 141 -1.17 -6.19 -19.03
N PRO A 142 -0.07 -6.65 -18.41
CA PRO A 142 1.25 -6.11 -18.69
C PRO A 142 1.53 -6.15 -20.20
N TYR A 143 1.86 -5.00 -20.77
CA TYR A 143 2.07 -4.85 -22.21
C TYR A 143 3.51 -4.44 -22.53
N TYR A 144 4.04 -3.48 -21.78
CA TYR A 144 5.38 -2.97 -22.01
C TYR A 144 6.07 -2.59 -20.70
N LYS A 145 7.40 -2.67 -20.70
CA LYS A 145 8.25 -2.23 -19.59
C LYS A 145 9.31 -1.30 -20.15
N PHE A 146 9.24 -0.03 -19.77
CA PHE A 146 10.31 0.93 -20.00
C PHE A 146 11.26 0.92 -18.80
N VAL A 147 12.55 0.80 -19.01
CA VAL A 147 13.57 0.89 -17.95
C VAL A 147 14.40 2.14 -18.22
N LEU A 148 14.67 2.91 -17.17
CA LEU A 148 15.51 4.10 -17.30
C LEU A 148 16.90 3.71 -17.85
N PRO A 149 17.47 4.49 -18.78
CA PRO A 149 18.83 4.29 -19.25
C PRO A 149 19.81 4.31 -18.08
N GLN A 150 20.76 3.37 -18.06
CA GLN A 150 21.80 3.34 -17.04
C GLN A 150 22.82 4.44 -17.30
N LEU A 151 23.23 5.14 -16.25
CA LEU A 151 24.31 6.11 -16.33
C LEU A 151 25.66 5.38 -16.40
N GLU A 152 26.52 5.79 -17.34
CA GLU A 152 27.89 5.29 -17.41
C GLU A 152 28.71 5.80 -16.21
N ILE A 153 29.52 4.91 -15.62
CA ILE A 153 30.37 5.26 -14.48
C ILE A 153 31.53 6.13 -14.98
N ALA A 154 31.71 7.30 -14.37
CA ALA A 154 32.83 8.18 -14.70
C ALA A 154 34.17 7.48 -14.37
N GLN A 155 35.19 7.67 -15.21
CA GLN A 155 36.48 7.02 -15.01
C GLN A 155 37.12 7.39 -13.65
N ILE A 156 36.97 8.64 -13.23
CA ILE A 156 37.48 9.13 -11.93
C ILE A 156 36.80 8.40 -10.76
N GLU A 157 35.47 8.24 -10.81
CA GLU A 157 34.70 7.49 -9.81
C GLU A 157 35.20 6.05 -9.73
N LYS A 158 35.36 5.41 -10.90
CA LYS A 158 35.88 4.04 -11.00
C LYS A 158 37.28 3.90 -10.40
N ASP A 159 38.18 4.84 -10.67
CA ASP A 159 39.55 4.80 -10.16
C ASP A 159 39.61 4.94 -8.63
N VAL A 160 38.74 5.77 -8.05
CA VAL A 160 38.61 5.90 -6.58
C VAL A 160 38.12 4.59 -5.96
N TRP A 161 37.11 3.96 -6.54
CA TRP A 161 36.63 2.64 -6.11
C TRP A 161 37.70 1.55 -6.22
N LEU A 162 38.48 1.56 -7.30
CA LEU A 162 39.57 0.60 -7.49
C LEU A 162 40.67 0.78 -6.44
N LYS A 163 41.07 2.03 -6.15
CA LYS A 163 42.07 2.34 -5.11
C LYS A 163 41.62 1.88 -3.72
N ALA A 164 40.33 2.08 -3.39
CA ALA A 164 39.78 1.62 -2.12
C ALA A 164 39.78 0.08 -2.02
N ARG A 165 39.37 -0.59 -3.11
CA ARG A 165 39.39 -2.06 -3.20
C ARG A 165 40.79 -2.64 -3.05
N GLU A 166 41.80 -1.95 -3.58
CA GLU A 166 43.21 -2.34 -3.49
C GLU A 166 43.85 -1.98 -2.14
N GLY A 167 43.13 -1.30 -1.24
CA GLY A 167 43.63 -0.87 0.06
C GLY A 167 44.59 0.32 0.00
N ASN A 168 44.67 1.01 -1.14
CA ASN A 168 45.52 2.18 -1.33
C ASN A 168 44.95 3.43 -0.65
N ILE A 169 43.64 3.45 -0.38
CA ILE A 169 42.94 4.50 0.35
C ILE A 169 41.98 3.86 1.36
N ASP A 170 41.79 4.51 2.50
CA ASP A 170 40.79 4.12 3.50
C ASP A 170 39.37 4.53 3.05
N ILE A 171 38.35 3.89 3.62
CA ILE A 171 36.92 4.14 3.34
C ILE A 171 36.56 5.60 3.61
N GLN A 172 37.08 6.19 4.69
CA GLN A 172 36.83 7.61 4.99
C GLN A 172 37.41 8.53 3.92
N ALA A 173 38.66 8.29 3.51
CA ALA A 173 39.31 9.06 2.46
C ALA A 173 38.58 8.91 1.11
N MET A 174 38.11 7.70 0.78
CA MET A 174 37.28 7.45 -0.41
C MET A 174 35.99 8.28 -0.39
N HIS A 175 35.27 8.26 0.73
CA HIS A 175 34.03 9.01 0.92
C HIS A 175 34.25 10.52 0.80
N ASP A 176 35.34 11.04 1.37
CA ASP A 176 35.67 12.45 1.28
C ASP A 176 35.97 12.87 -0.16
N ILE A 177 36.75 12.07 -0.91
CA ILE A 177 37.04 12.32 -2.33
C ILE A 177 35.75 12.31 -3.17
N LEU A 178 34.87 11.32 -2.97
CA LEU A 178 33.61 11.24 -3.73
C LEU A 178 32.67 12.41 -3.39
N ASN A 179 32.58 12.83 -2.13
CA ASN A 179 31.80 13.99 -1.74
C ASN A 179 32.35 15.29 -2.31
N ASP A 180 33.67 15.45 -2.36
CA ASP A 180 34.29 16.61 -2.99
C ASP A 180 33.98 16.64 -4.50
N LEU A 181 34.08 15.50 -5.18
CA LEU A 181 33.69 15.37 -6.58
C LEU A 181 32.21 15.69 -6.81
N HIS A 182 31.33 15.24 -5.91
CA HIS A 182 29.90 15.55 -5.95
C HIS A 182 29.63 17.06 -5.79
N ARG A 183 30.22 17.68 -4.76
CA ARG A 183 30.04 19.11 -4.45
C ARG A 183 30.57 20.01 -5.55
N ASN A 184 31.68 19.62 -6.17
CA ASN A 184 32.30 20.38 -7.24
C ASN A 184 31.47 20.36 -8.53
N GLY A 185 30.57 19.39 -8.71
CA GLY A 185 29.68 19.28 -9.88
C GLY A 185 30.41 18.98 -11.19
N SER A 186 31.71 18.72 -11.16
CA SER A 186 32.53 18.46 -12.34
C SER A 186 32.19 17.15 -13.03
N ILE A 187 31.60 16.20 -12.31
CA ILE A 187 31.16 14.89 -12.81
C ILE A 187 29.81 14.50 -12.20
N ILE A 188 29.02 13.73 -12.94
CA ILE A 188 27.81 13.10 -12.43
C ILE A 188 28.21 11.74 -11.85
N LEU A 189 28.09 11.59 -10.54
CA LEU A 189 28.35 10.32 -9.86
C LEU A 189 27.16 9.38 -9.98
N THR A 190 27.42 8.07 -10.01
CA THR A 190 26.34 7.08 -9.99
C THR A 190 25.78 6.87 -8.58
N ASN A 191 24.55 6.36 -8.48
CA ASN A 191 23.89 6.00 -7.22
C ASN A 191 24.67 4.99 -6.36
N ARG A 192 25.72 4.36 -6.91
CA ARG A 192 26.58 3.41 -6.19
C ARG A 192 27.61 4.10 -5.29
N SER A 193 27.86 5.39 -5.54
CA SER A 193 28.83 6.21 -4.82
C SER A 193 28.22 7.02 -3.67
N PHE A 194 26.93 6.80 -3.37
CA PHE A 194 26.16 7.42 -2.29
C PHE A 194 25.59 6.36 -1.35
#